data_AF-A0A1X7LCL1-F1
#
_entry.id   AF-A0A1X7LCL1-F1
#
_cell.length_a   1.000
_cell.length_b   1.000
_cell.length_c   1.000
_cell.angle_alpha   90.00
_cell.angle_beta   90.00
_cell.angle_gamma   90.00
#
_symmetry.space_group_name_H-M   'P 1'
#
loop_
_entity.id
_entity.type
_entity.pdbx_description
1 polymer ?
#
loop_
_entity_poly.entity_id
_entity_poly.type
_entity_poly.pdbx_seq_one_letter_code
_entity_poly.pdbx_strand_id
1 'polypeptide(L)'
;MDNLNGKWIGQYVQQTGMDNQEDLNIDSFEFELIETEGEVKGKSIDLDLENEPGTINGFYENGILSFIKKYHRLVFQDEDGNIVADDNSESVEINYIATYDEEEKAFVGTWEIHLDEQQKGYQEEYVDQYDSGDFYMRKIAD
;
A
#
# COMPACT_ATOMS: atom_id res chain seq x y z
N MET A 1 7.36 21.01 -1.20
CA MET A 1 7.30 20.36 0.12
C MET A 1 8.69 19.88 0.50
N ASP A 2 9.25 20.32 1.62
CA ASP A 2 10.71 20.20 1.85
C ASP A 2 11.11 19.05 2.80
N ASN A 3 10.16 18.29 3.38
CA ASN A 3 10.51 17.20 4.28
C ASN A 3 9.42 16.13 4.41
N LEU A 4 9.70 14.91 3.92
CA LEU A 4 8.88 13.71 4.10
C LEU A 4 8.92 13.13 5.52
N ASN A 5 9.94 13.49 6.31
CA ASN A 5 10.19 12.89 7.61
C ASN A 5 9.06 13.16 8.59
N GLY A 6 8.62 12.13 9.29
CA GLY A 6 7.64 12.25 10.36
C GLY A 6 6.49 11.27 10.20
N LYS A 7 5.39 11.59 10.87
CA LYS A 7 4.20 10.74 10.93
C LYS A 7 3.12 11.21 9.98
N TRP A 8 2.49 10.25 9.33
CA TRP A 8 1.45 10.42 8.33
C TRP A 8 0.26 9.55 8.68
N ILE A 9 -0.95 10.06 8.47
CA ILE A 9 -2.18 9.29 8.56
C ILE A 9 -2.87 9.31 7.20
N GLY A 10 -3.47 8.20 6.81
CA GLY A 10 -4.10 8.10 5.52
C GLY A 10 -5.17 7.04 5.46
N GLN A 11 -5.76 6.91 4.27
CA GLN A 11 -6.71 5.87 3.95
C GLN A 11 -6.42 5.31 2.57
N TYR A 12 -6.72 4.03 2.38
CA TYR A 12 -6.77 3.41 1.07
C TYR A 12 -8.21 3.10 0.69
N VAL A 13 -8.48 3.16 -0.61
CA VAL A 13 -9.77 2.87 -1.21
C VAL A 13 -9.53 1.78 -2.25
N GLN A 14 -10.10 0.60 -2.02
CA GLN A 14 -9.98 -0.51 -2.96
C GLN A 14 -10.86 -0.27 -4.18
N GLN A 15 -10.30 -0.44 -5.38
CA GLN A 15 -11.07 -0.40 -6.62
C GLN A 15 -11.54 -1.82 -6.96
N THR A 16 -12.68 -2.24 -6.42
CA THR A 16 -13.32 -3.49 -6.88
C THR A 16 -13.83 -3.32 -8.31
N GLY A 17 -13.53 -4.31 -9.16
CA GLY A 17 -13.91 -4.30 -10.58
C GLY A 17 -15.39 -3.96 -10.80
N MET A 18 -15.67 -3.26 -11.90
CA MET A 18 -16.91 -2.52 -12.26
C MET A 18 -18.29 -3.22 -12.06
N ASP A 19 -18.35 -4.48 -11.62
CA ASP A 19 -19.59 -5.26 -11.52
C ASP A 19 -20.18 -5.38 -10.11
N ASN A 20 -19.46 -5.02 -9.04
CA ASN A 20 -20.01 -5.05 -7.68
C ASN A 20 -19.98 -3.67 -7.02
N GLN A 21 -21.15 -3.06 -6.88
CA GLN A 21 -21.40 -1.94 -5.96
C GLN A 21 -21.38 -2.43 -4.50
N GLU A 22 -20.30 -3.08 -4.07
CA GLU A 22 -20.07 -3.31 -2.65
C GLU A 22 -19.35 -2.09 -2.06
N ASP A 23 -19.65 -1.82 -0.79
CA ASP A 23 -19.24 -0.63 -0.06
C ASP A 23 -17.74 -0.35 -0.28
N LEU A 24 -17.39 0.92 -0.49
CA LEU A 24 -15.99 1.34 -0.54
C LEU A 24 -15.35 0.91 0.78
N ASN A 25 -14.50 -0.13 0.75
CA ASN A 25 -13.67 -0.48 1.89
C ASN A 25 -12.65 0.64 2.04
N ILE A 26 -12.90 1.48 3.04
CA ILE A 26 -12.03 2.57 3.46
C ILE A 26 -11.38 2.11 4.75
N ASP A 27 -10.13 1.70 4.63
CA ASP A 27 -9.31 1.35 5.78
C ASP A 27 -8.29 2.47 6.01
N SER A 28 -7.86 2.59 7.25
CA SER A 28 -6.99 3.68 7.69
C SER A 28 -5.61 3.16 8.12
N PHE A 29 -4.58 3.98 7.92
CA PHE A 29 -3.21 3.63 8.27
C PHE A 29 -2.44 4.80 8.87
N GLU A 30 -1.37 4.47 9.57
CA GLU A 30 -0.33 5.38 10.01
C GLU A 30 1.03 4.97 9.45
N PHE A 31 1.75 5.92 8.85
CA PHE A 31 3.14 5.74 8.42
C PHE A 31 4.08 6.62 9.24
N GLU A 32 5.26 6.08 9.56
CA GLU A 32 6.40 6.83 10.05
C GLU A 32 7.49 6.76 8.98
N LEU A 33 7.77 7.89 8.33
CA LEU A 33 8.68 7.97 7.18
C LEU A 33 9.96 8.73 7.55
N ILE A 34 11.07 8.29 6.95
CA ILE A 34 12.38 8.93 7.00
C ILE A 34 12.91 8.93 5.57
N GLU A 35 13.10 10.13 5.03
CA GLU A 35 13.75 10.41 3.76
C GLU A 35 15.19 10.89 4.02
N THR A 36 16.13 10.34 3.26
CA THR A 36 17.54 10.72 3.29
C THR A 36 18.13 10.56 1.90
N GLU A 37 18.52 11.68 1.29
CA GLU A 37 19.15 11.71 -0.05
C GLU A 37 18.31 11.04 -1.15
N GLY A 38 16.98 11.20 -1.08
CA GLY A 38 15.99 10.63 -1.99
C GLY A 38 15.56 9.21 -1.62
N GLU A 39 16.25 8.50 -0.72
CA GLU A 39 15.81 7.20 -0.21
C GLU A 39 14.75 7.38 0.87
N VAL A 40 13.65 6.62 0.81
CA VAL A 40 12.58 6.64 1.81
C VAL A 40 12.53 5.31 2.53
N LYS A 41 12.57 5.35 3.86
CA LYS A 41 12.37 4.19 4.74
C LYS A 41 11.31 4.49 5.78
N GLY A 42 10.63 3.47 6.28
CA GLY A 42 9.62 3.70 7.30
C GLY A 42 8.97 2.47 7.88
N LYS A 43 7.98 2.73 8.71
CA LYS A 43 7.08 1.73 9.30
C LYS A 43 5.65 2.08 8.94
N SER A 44 4.82 1.06 8.82
CA SER A 44 3.38 1.20 8.62
C SER A 44 2.61 0.42 9.66
N ILE A 45 1.48 0.99 10.08
CA ILE A 45 0.47 0.30 10.89
C ILE A 45 -0.86 0.55 10.20
N ASP A 46 -1.56 -0.51 9.82
CA ASP A 46 -2.97 -0.37 9.43
C ASP A 46 -3.81 -0.50 10.69
N LEU A 47 -4.78 0.38 10.87
CA LEU A 47 -5.54 0.48 12.12
C LEU A 47 -6.45 -0.73 12.34
N ASP A 48 -6.79 -1.47 11.29
CA ASP A 48 -7.53 -2.72 11.37
C ASP A 48 -6.60 -3.94 11.58
N LEU A 49 -5.28 -3.74 11.44
CA LEU A 49 -4.23 -4.75 11.58
C LEU A 49 -3.11 -4.26 12.51
N GLU A 50 -3.45 -3.61 13.64
CA GLU A 50 -2.45 -2.97 14.51
C GLU A 50 -1.31 -3.90 14.99
N ASN A 51 -1.57 -5.21 15.03
CA ASN A 51 -0.61 -6.23 15.44
C ASN A 51 0.34 -6.68 14.30
N GLU A 52 0.15 -6.18 13.08
CA GLU A 52 0.90 -6.53 11.88
C GLU A 52 1.63 -5.30 11.33
N PRO A 53 2.71 -4.83 11.99
CA PRO A 53 3.47 -3.71 11.49
C PRO A 53 4.15 -4.06 10.17
N GLY A 54 4.04 -3.18 9.19
CA GLY A 54 4.74 -3.25 7.93
C GLY A 54 6.00 -2.38 7.91
N THR A 55 6.86 -2.67 6.95
CA THR A 55 8.03 -1.85 6.62
C THR A 55 7.81 -1.16 5.29
N ILE A 56 8.36 0.04 5.17
CA ILE A 56 8.33 0.85 3.94
C ILE A 56 9.76 1.02 3.45
N ASN A 57 9.99 0.77 2.17
CA ASN A 57 11.25 1.09 1.47
C ASN A 57 10.95 1.64 0.08
N GLY A 58 11.56 2.75 -0.29
CA GLY A 58 11.26 3.44 -1.54
C GLY A 58 12.15 4.63 -1.81
N PHE A 59 11.65 5.54 -2.64
CA PHE A 59 12.34 6.76 -3.04
C PHE A 59 11.37 7.94 -3.20
N TYR A 60 11.91 9.14 -3.03
CA TYR A 60 11.26 10.39 -3.35
C TYR A 60 12.12 11.19 -4.33
N GLU A 61 11.68 11.25 -5.58
CA GLU A 61 12.42 11.91 -6.65
C GLU A 61 11.47 12.70 -7.54
N ASN A 62 11.87 13.91 -7.93
CA ASN A 62 11.12 14.75 -8.86
C ASN A 62 9.65 14.99 -8.44
N GLY A 63 9.39 15.06 -7.13
CA GLY A 63 8.05 15.27 -6.57
C GLY A 63 7.17 14.02 -6.51
N ILE A 64 7.72 12.85 -6.87
CA ILE A 64 7.03 11.56 -6.86
C ILE A 64 7.56 10.75 -5.69
N LEU A 65 6.65 10.29 -4.84
CA LEU A 65 6.91 9.30 -3.79
C LEU A 65 6.56 7.92 -4.35
N SER A 66 7.50 6.99 -4.33
CA SER A 66 7.26 5.59 -4.70
C SER A 66 7.90 4.67 -3.68
N PHE A 67 7.14 3.71 -3.16
CA PHE A 67 7.63 2.80 -2.13
C PHE A 67 6.92 1.46 -2.15
N ILE A 68 7.58 0.46 -1.57
CA ILE A 68 7.03 -0.85 -1.30
C ILE A 68 6.73 -0.92 0.19
N LYS A 69 5.50 -1.30 0.52
CA LYS A 69 5.10 -1.73 1.85
C LYS A 69 5.10 -3.26 1.90
N LYS A 70 5.70 -3.83 2.95
CA LYS A 70 5.75 -5.27 3.18
C LYS A 70 5.52 -5.60 4.65
N TYR A 71 4.59 -6.50 4.94
CA TYR A 71 4.39 -7.03 6.29
C TYR A 71 5.46 -8.07 6.64
N HIS A 72 5.59 -8.39 7.92
CA HIS A 72 6.56 -9.41 8.35
C HIS A 72 6.19 -10.82 7.88
N ARG A 73 4.90 -11.07 7.69
CA ARG A 73 4.29 -12.37 7.37
C ARG A 73 3.11 -12.17 6.45
N LEU A 74 2.66 -13.24 5.80
CA LEU A 74 1.45 -13.17 4.98
C LEU A 74 0.23 -12.94 5.87
N VAL A 75 -0.54 -11.90 5.58
CA VAL A 75 -1.81 -11.58 6.26
C VAL A 75 -2.89 -11.53 5.19
N PHE A 76 -4.00 -12.24 5.38
CA PHE A 76 -5.10 -12.30 4.43
C PHE A 76 -6.43 -12.52 5.15
N GLN A 77 -7.52 -12.21 4.47
CA GLN A 77 -8.86 -12.50 4.95
C GLN A 77 -9.31 -13.87 4.44
N ASP A 78 -9.79 -14.74 5.32
CA ASP A 78 -10.36 -16.04 4.94
C ASP A 78 -11.80 -15.92 4.42
N GLU A 79 -12.38 -17.05 3.97
CA GLU A 79 -13.74 -17.11 3.42
C GLU A 79 -14.83 -16.69 4.42
N ASP A 80 -14.54 -16.77 5.73
CA ASP A 80 -15.45 -16.39 6.82
C ASP A 80 -15.27 -14.91 7.22
N GLY A 81 -14.37 -14.19 6.55
CA GLY A 81 -14.07 -12.78 6.82
C GLY A 81 -13.07 -12.56 7.96
N ASN A 82 -12.45 -13.62 8.51
CA ASN A 82 -11.46 -13.47 9.57
C ASN A 82 -10.09 -13.13 8.99
N ILE A 83 -9.36 -12.26 9.71
CA ILE A 83 -7.96 -12.01 9.40
C ILE A 83 -7.12 -13.19 9.91
N VAL A 84 -6.39 -13.80 9.00
CA VAL A 84 -5.46 -14.91 9.24
C VAL A 84 -4.04 -14.46 8.90
N ALA A 85 -3.08 -14.88 9.72
CA ALA A 85 -1.66 -14.65 9.48
C ALA A 85 -0.90 -15.98 9.36
N ASP A 86 -0.06 -16.11 8.33
CA ASP A 86 0.81 -17.27 8.10
C ASP A 86 2.28 -16.88 8.24
N ASP A 87 2.88 -17.35 9.33
CA ASP A 87 4.31 -17.15 9.65
C ASP A 87 5.27 -17.90 8.71
N ASN A 88 4.77 -18.86 7.92
CA ASN A 88 5.60 -19.70 7.06
C ASN A 88 5.68 -19.19 5.61
N SER A 89 4.89 -18.18 5.27
CA SER A 89 4.81 -17.61 3.94
C SER A 89 5.31 -16.16 3.92
N GLU A 90 5.98 -15.77 2.84
CA GLU A 90 6.39 -14.38 2.67
C GLU A 90 5.15 -13.48 2.47
N SER A 91 5.20 -12.27 3.04
CA SER A 91 4.24 -11.22 2.70
C SER A 91 4.36 -10.86 1.23
N VAL A 92 3.22 -10.52 0.63
CA VAL A 92 3.17 -9.83 -0.66
C VAL A 92 3.83 -8.45 -0.56
N GLU A 93 4.33 -7.98 -1.69
CA GLU A 93 4.81 -6.61 -1.86
C GLU A 93 3.65 -5.74 -2.34
N ILE A 94 3.40 -4.63 -1.63
CA ILE A 94 2.38 -3.66 -1.99
C ILE A 94 3.10 -2.43 -2.51
N ASN A 95 2.92 -2.14 -3.79
CA ASN A 95 3.60 -1.05 -4.49
C ASN A 95 2.76 0.22 -4.39
N TYR A 96 3.35 1.32 -3.97
CA TYR A 96 2.70 2.62 -3.87
C TYR A 96 3.40 3.64 -4.77
N ILE A 97 2.61 4.53 -5.36
CA ILE A 97 3.08 5.70 -6.09
C ILE A 97 2.16 6.90 -5.81
N ALA A 98 2.72 8.05 -5.47
CA ALA A 98 1.97 9.26 -5.16
C ALA A 98 2.69 10.54 -5.54
N THR A 99 1.91 11.61 -5.69
CA THR A 99 2.39 12.99 -5.80
C THR A 99 1.80 13.83 -4.67
N TYR A 100 2.47 14.93 -4.34
CA TYR A 100 1.97 15.85 -3.34
C TYR A 100 1.00 16.85 -3.97
N ASP A 101 -0.22 16.89 -3.43
CA ASP A 101 -1.23 17.89 -3.74
C ASP A 101 -1.07 19.09 -2.78
N GLU A 102 -0.67 20.24 -3.32
CA GLU A 102 -0.45 21.48 -2.56
C GLU A 102 -1.75 22.13 -2.05
N GLU A 103 -2.90 21.89 -2.72
CA GLU A 103 -4.21 22.40 -2.30
C GLU A 103 -4.72 21.60 -1.11
N GLU A 104 -4.69 20.27 -1.22
CA GLU A 104 -5.15 19.34 -0.19
C GLU A 104 -4.13 19.11 0.93
N LYS A 105 -2.89 19.57 0.73
CA LYS A 105 -1.74 19.35 1.61
C LYS A 105 -1.57 17.87 1.96
N ALA A 106 -1.65 17.02 0.94
CA ALA A 106 -1.70 15.58 1.07
C ALA A 106 -0.88 14.91 -0.03
N PHE A 107 -0.34 13.73 0.23
CA PHE A 107 0.03 12.82 -0.85
C PHE A 107 -1.22 12.10 -1.33
N VAL A 108 -1.38 12.01 -2.64
CA VAL A 108 -2.47 11.29 -3.30
C VAL A 108 -1.86 10.39 -4.36
N GLY A 109 -2.33 9.16 -4.43
CA GLY A 109 -1.71 8.16 -5.29
C GLY A 109 -2.47 6.87 -5.39
N THR A 110 -1.80 5.86 -5.92
CA THR A 110 -2.34 4.52 -6.12
C THR A 110 -1.46 3.47 -5.43
N TRP A 111 -2.08 2.34 -5.11
CA TRP A 111 -1.41 1.15 -4.65
C TRP A 111 -1.75 -0.05 -5.55
N GLU A 112 -0.84 -1.02 -5.64
CA GLU A 112 -1.00 -2.23 -6.43
C GLU A 112 -0.32 -3.45 -5.78
N ILE A 113 -0.98 -4.59 -5.84
CA ILE A 113 -0.49 -5.90 -5.39
C ILE A 113 -0.54 -6.86 -6.58
N HIS A 114 0.55 -7.56 -6.87
CA HIS A 114 0.56 -8.68 -7.82
C HIS A 114 0.11 -9.95 -7.10
N LEU A 115 -1.02 -10.52 -7.51
CA LEU A 115 -1.65 -11.67 -6.84
C LEU A 115 -1.24 -13.01 -7.44
N ASP A 116 -1.26 -13.11 -8.77
CA ASP A 116 -0.99 -14.36 -9.48
C ASP A 116 -0.57 -14.10 -10.92
N GLU A 117 0.13 -15.06 -11.51
CA GLU A 117 0.47 -15.11 -12.94
C GLU A 117 0.01 -16.46 -13.50
N GLN A 118 -1.03 -16.44 -14.35
CA GLN A 118 -1.60 -17.66 -14.91
C GLN A 118 -1.25 -17.82 -16.38
N GLN A 119 -0.67 -18.97 -16.73
CA GLN A 119 -0.44 -19.34 -18.12
C GLN A 119 -1.76 -19.62 -18.84
N LYS A 120 -2.01 -18.92 -19.94
CA LYS A 120 -3.23 -19.06 -20.73
C LYS A 120 -3.05 -20.09 -21.85
N GLY A 121 -3.51 -21.31 -21.61
CA GLY A 121 -3.52 -22.38 -22.61
C GLY A 121 -2.13 -22.98 -22.87
N TYR A 122 -1.87 -23.42 -24.10
CA TYR A 122 -0.61 -24.10 -24.48
C TYR A 122 0.46 -23.16 -25.08
N GLN A 123 0.25 -21.83 -25.01
CA GLN A 123 1.18 -20.83 -25.55
C GLN A 123 2.00 -20.17 -24.42
N GLU A 124 3.03 -19.41 -24.78
CA GLU A 124 3.82 -18.57 -23.85
C GLU A 124 3.08 -17.27 -23.48
N GLU A 125 1.75 -17.32 -23.36
CA GLU A 125 0.94 -16.18 -22.91
C GLU A 125 0.63 -16.34 -21.41
N TYR A 126 0.96 -15.31 -20.63
CA TYR A 126 0.66 -15.22 -19.21
C TYR A 126 -0.34 -14.08 -18.98
N VAL A 127 -1.24 -14.28 -18.03
CA VAL A 127 -2.17 -13.26 -17.56
C VAL A 127 -1.84 -12.98 -16.10
N ASP A 128 -1.39 -11.76 -15.84
CA ASP A 128 -1.21 -11.28 -14.48
C ASP A 128 -2.54 -10.86 -13.87
N GLN A 129 -2.71 -11.19 -12.60
CA GLN A 129 -3.80 -10.69 -11.78
C GLN A 129 -3.24 -9.71 -10.76
N TYR A 130 -3.82 -8.51 -10.73
CA TYR A 130 -3.49 -7.46 -9.79
C TYR A 130 -4.70 -7.08 -8.95
N ASP A 131 -4.46 -6.65 -7.72
CA ASP A 131 -5.40 -5.84 -6.94
C ASP A 131 -4.82 -4.43 -6.81
N SER A 132 -5.68 -3.42 -6.81
CA SER A 132 -5.25 -2.03 -6.80
C SER A 132 -6.29 -1.08 -6.24
N GLY A 133 -5.83 0.12 -5.93
CA GLY A 133 -6.71 1.17 -5.46
C GLY A 133 -6.02 2.50 -5.33
N ASP A 134 -6.77 3.47 -4.80
CA ASP A 134 -6.27 4.80 -4.52
C ASP A 134 -5.88 4.90 -3.04
N PHE A 135 -5.00 5.84 -2.72
CA PHE A 135 -4.74 6.22 -1.35
C PHE A 135 -4.49 7.71 -1.22
N TYR A 136 -4.70 8.22 -0.01
CA TYR A 136 -4.27 9.56 0.35
C TYR A 136 -3.66 9.55 1.75
N MET A 137 -2.71 10.45 2.01
CA MET A 137 -2.15 10.63 3.35
C MET A 137 -1.74 12.06 3.65
N ARG A 138 -1.85 12.46 4.92
CA ARG A 138 -1.51 13.79 5.42
C ARG A 138 -0.57 13.68 6.61
N LYS A 139 0.35 14.64 6.70
CA LYS A 139 1.32 14.71 7.79
C LYS A 139 0.63 15.16 9.09
N ILE A 140 0.93 14.47 10.18
CA ILE A 140 0.37 14.74 11.52
C ILE A 140 1.42 15.08 12.57
N ALA A 141 2.69 14.71 12.35
CA ALA A 141 3.81 15.10 13.19
C ALA A 141 5.14 15.06 12.41
N ASP A 142 6.14 15.80 12.90
CA ASP A 142 7.54 15.69 12.46
C ASP A 142 8.29 14.59 13.24
#